data_AF-A0A1I9Q3V4-F1
#
_entry.id   AF-A0A1I9Q3V4-F1
#
_cell.length_a   1.000
_cell.length_b   1.000
_cell.length_c   1.000
_cell.angle_alpha   90.00
_cell.angle_beta   90.00
_cell.angle_gamma   90.00
#
_symmetry.space_group_name_H-M   'P 1'
#
loop_
_entity.id
_entity.type
_entity.pdbx_description
1 polymer ?
#
loop_
_entity_poly.entity_id
_entity_poly.type
_entity_poly.pdbx_seq_one_letter_code
_entity_poly.pdbx_strand_id
1 'polypeptide(L)' 'PSGKLVQIEYALAAVEAGARSVGIKASNGVVIATEKVPKSILVDEHSVHRVEEVSKHIGMVYS' A
#
# COMPACT_ATOMS: atom_id res chain seq x y z
N PRO A 1 23.92 11.32 -21.36
CA PRO A 1 23.19 10.22 -20.68
C PRO A 1 22.75 10.67 -19.28
N SER A 2 21.49 10.45 -18.89
CA SER A 2 20.92 10.98 -17.63
C SER A 2 21.41 10.29 -16.36
N GLY A 3 22.15 9.17 -16.47
CA GLY A 3 22.62 8.37 -15.32
C GLY A 3 21.51 7.60 -14.59
N LYS A 4 20.27 7.65 -15.09
CA LYS A 4 19.11 7.00 -14.48
C LYS A 4 19.05 5.51 -14.83
N LEU A 5 18.64 4.71 -13.84
CA LEU A 5 18.31 3.31 -14.04
C LEU A 5 16.85 3.19 -14.49
N VAL A 6 16.64 3.01 -15.79
CA VAL A 6 15.31 3.05 -16.42
C VAL A 6 14.33 2.04 -15.81
N GLN A 7 14.82 0.87 -15.35
CA GLN A 7 13.99 -0.13 -14.67
C GLN A 7 13.44 0.36 -13.32
N ILE A 8 14.20 1.19 -12.59
CA ILE A 8 13.72 1.79 -11.33
C ILE A 8 12.62 2.81 -11.64
N GLU A 9 12.79 3.60 -12.69
CA GLU A 9 11.79 4.59 -13.10
C GLU A 9 10.46 3.91 -13.50
N TYR A 10 10.52 2.76 -14.19
CA TYR A 10 9.31 1.97 -14.47
C TYR A 10 8.66 1.40 -13.21
N ALA A 11 9.46 0.94 -12.24
CA ALA A 11 8.92 0.45 -10.97
C ALA A 11 8.23 1.58 -10.18
N LEU A 12 8.82 2.78 -10.15
CA LEU A 12 8.21 3.95 -9.48
C LEU A 12 6.89 4.37 -10.16
N ALA A 13 6.84 4.36 -11.49
CA ALA A 13 5.61 4.64 -12.22
C ALA A 13 4.50 3.61 -11.92
N ALA A 14 4.86 2.35 -11.68
CA ALA A 14 3.89 1.32 -11.28
C ALA A 14 3.33 1.56 -9.86
N VAL A 15 4.18 2.02 -8.93
CA VAL A 15 3.76 2.42 -7.57
C VAL A 15 2.82 3.62 -7.61
N GLU A 16 3.09 4.61 -8.45
CA GLU A 16 2.22 5.78 -8.63
C GLU A 16 0.82 5.42 -9.16
N ALA A 17 0.70 4.35 -9.96
CA ALA A 17 -0.56 3.83 -10.46
C ALA A 17 -1.28 2.89 -9.45
N GLY A 18 -0.64 2.57 -8.33
CA GLY A 18 -1.13 1.70 -7.28
C GLY A 18 -2.29 2.29 -6.46
N ALA A 19 -2.82 1.48 -5.54
CA ALA A 19 -3.84 1.93 -4.59
C ALA A 19 -3.24 2.90 -3.58
N ARG A 20 -3.95 3.97 -3.20
CA ARG A 20 -3.39 4.95 -2.27
C ARG A 20 -3.38 4.42 -0.85
N SER A 21 -2.27 4.66 -0.18
CA SER A 21 -2.07 4.31 1.23
C SER A 21 -1.47 5.48 2.00
N VAL A 22 -1.85 5.62 3.27
CA VAL A 22 -1.40 6.70 4.15
C VAL A 22 -1.04 6.14 5.53
N GLY A 23 0.04 6.67 6.09
CA GLY A 23 0.45 6.42 7.47
C GLY A 23 0.48 7.71 8.26
N ILE A 24 -0.11 7.71 9.46
CA ILE A 24 -0.08 8.85 10.38
C ILE A 24 0.57 8.40 11.69
N LYS A 25 1.60 9.13 12.12
CA LYS A 25 2.28 8.92 13.40
C LYS A 25 1.79 9.94 14.41
N ALA A 26 1.25 9.45 15.52
CA ALA A 26 0.83 10.25 16.68
C ALA A 26 1.82 10.09 17.85
N SER A 27 1.58 10.80 18.95
CA SER A 27 2.39 10.68 20.17
C SER A 27 2.23 9.32 20.85
N ASN A 28 1.06 8.69 20.72
CA ASN A 28 0.69 7.46 21.41
C ASN A 28 0.54 6.25 20.48
N GLY A 29 0.84 6.38 19.18
CA GLY A 29 0.66 5.28 18.24
C GLY A 29 0.79 5.68 16.78
N VAL A 30 0.43 4.75 15.91
CA VAL A 30 0.45 4.90 14.45
C VAL A 30 -0.87 4.39 13.88
N VAL A 31 -1.31 5.02 12.79
CA VAL A 31 -2.46 4.59 11.99
C VAL A 31 -1.95 4.34 10.57
N ILE A 32 -2.34 3.21 9.99
CA ILE A 32 -2.12 2.89 8.57
C ILE A 32 -3.50 2.72 7.94
N ALA A 33 -3.75 3.42 6.84
CA ALA A 33 -5.00 3.34 6.10
C ALA A 33 -4.73 3.23 4.60
N THR A 34 -5.63 2.59 3.88
CA THR A 34 -5.48 2.34 2.44
C THR A 34 -6.83 2.13 1.79
N GLU A 35 -6.90 2.43 0.49
CA GLU A 35 -8.12 2.27 -0.30
C GLU A 35 -8.43 0.77 -0.50
N LYS A 36 -9.61 0.36 -0.04
CA LYS A 36 -10.17 -0.98 -0.30
C LYS A 36 -11.38 -0.85 -1.22
N VAL A 37 -11.11 -0.75 -2.52
CA VAL A 37 -12.17 -0.69 -3.55
C VAL A 37 -12.28 -2.06 -4.22
N PRO A 38 -13.37 -2.82 -4.00
CA PRO A 38 -13.59 -4.08 -4.70
C PRO A 38 -13.83 -3.81 -6.19
N LYS A 39 -13.21 -4.62 -7.07
CA LYS A 39 -13.36 -4.47 -8.53
C LYS A 39 -14.71 -4.99 -9.04
N SER A 40 -15.43 -5.74 -8.23
CA SER A 40 -16.72 -6.35 -8.57
C SER A 40 -17.50 -6.67 -7.30
N ILE A 41 -18.83 -6.67 -7.40
CA ILE A 41 -19.74 -7.13 -6.36
C ILE A 41 -19.61 -8.64 -6.05
N LEU A 42 -18.88 -9.39 -6.89
CA LEU A 42 -18.60 -10.80 -6.69
C LEU A 42 -17.38 -11.05 -5.78
N VAL A 43 -16.65 -9.99 -5.42
CA VAL A 43 -15.50 -10.10 -4.53
C VAL A 43 -16.01 -10.27 -3.10
N ASP A 44 -15.60 -11.35 -2.44
CA ASP A 44 -15.77 -11.45 -0.99
C ASP A 44 -14.84 -10.45 -0.30
N GLU A 45 -15.41 -9.36 0.20
CA GLU A 45 -14.64 -8.32 0.86
C GLU A 45 -13.87 -8.83 2.09
N HIS A 46 -14.33 -9.88 2.77
CA HIS A 46 -13.64 -10.41 3.94
C HIS A 46 -12.34 -11.13 3.58
N SER A 47 -12.20 -11.60 2.34
CA SER A 47 -10.99 -12.23 1.83
C SER A 47 -9.87 -11.24 1.45
N VAL A 48 -10.22 -9.95 1.32
CA VAL A 48 -9.27 -8.92 0.85
C VAL A 48 -8.71 -8.16 2.04
N HIS A 49 -7.49 -8.51 2.42
CA HIS A 49 -6.67 -7.76 3.36
C HIS A 49 -5.71 -6.85 2.60
N ARG A 50 -5.64 -5.58 3.00
CA ARG A 50 -4.73 -4.58 2.41
C ARG A 50 -3.70 -4.07 3.42
N VAL A 51 -4.01 -4.20 4.71
CA VAL A 51 -3.09 -3.94 5.82
C VAL A 51 -2.77 -5.29 6.42
N GLU A 52 -1.50 -5.65 6.38
CA GLU A 52 -0.98 -6.94 6.84
C GLU A 52 -0.32 -6.79 8.20
N GLU A 53 -0.64 -7.71 9.13
CA GLU A 53 0.10 -7.83 10.38
C GLU A 53 1.36 -8.67 10.14
N VAL A 54 2.53 -8.03 10.20
CA VAL A 54 3.83 -8.70 10.07
C VAL A 54 4.26 -9.29 11.41
N SER A 55 3.96 -8.59 12.50
CA SER A 55 4.12 -9.07 13.87
C SER A 55 3.22 -8.27 14.82
N LYS A 56 3.15 -8.69 16.09
CA LYS A 56 2.35 -8.05 17.15
C LYS A 56 2.48 -6.51 17.23
N HIS A 57 3.62 -5.95 16.81
CA HIS A 57 3.88 -4.51 16.86
C HIS A 57 4.25 -3.89 15.49
N ILE A 58 4.11 -4.64 14.40
CA ILE A 58 4.49 -4.21 13.05
C ILE A 58 3.36 -4.54 12.08
N GLY A 59 2.77 -3.49 11.50
CA GLY A 59 1.85 -3.60 10.38
C GLY A 59 2.49 -3.05 9.09
N MET A 60 2.03 -3.53 7.95
CA MET A 60 2.49 -3.11 6.63
C MET A 60 1.31 -2.85 5.70
N VAL A 61 1.51 -1.91 4.78
CA VAL A 61 0.68 -1.73 3.59
C VAL A 61 1.61 -1.55 2.39
N TYR A 62 1.15 -1.94 1.20
CA TYR A 62 1.87 -1.77 -0.06
C TYR A 62 1.00 -1.03 -1.08
N SER A 63 1.64 -0.38 -2.05
CA SER A 63 0.99 0.42 -3.10
C SER A 63 1.68 0.18 -4.42
#